data_AF-A0A7S4RF83-F1
#
_entry.id   AF-A0A7S4RF83-F1
#
_cell.length_a   1.000
_cell.length_b   1.000
_cell.length_c   1.000
_cell.angle_alpha   90.00
_cell.angle_beta   90.00
_cell.angle_gamma   90.00
#
_symmetry.space_group_name_H-M   'P 1'
#
loop_
_entity.id
_entity.type
_entity.pdbx_description
1 polymer ?
#
loop_
_entity_poly.entity_id
_entity_poly.type
_entity_poly.pdbx_seq_one_letter_code
_entity_poly.pdbx_strand_id
1 'polypeptide(L)'
;MDEAPVTNKEFGKFVRSTYYETEAEHFGWSFVLSSFLPKAEILESADVDPEAEDWVAVDGAYWREPEGPGSSYKFRENHPVVHVSHRDAAEYCKWMGKRLPGEWEWEAAARAGHFGPKNRTLFPWGEEGTVEVAKQYANLWGNGAFPWENHAEDGWRGTSPVKTFPPNAYGFYDMTGNVWEWMRGGKHKARIVRGGSYVDSLDGSFNHAATLGARATMHGTTGTGNVGFRCAKPPKRKVEHDFVYHDEETQGQLAIEDEYGNTKQIPRRDTNEYVTVEEDEDDDEFSNDLNEKSDDEPEYVEMTRRQDETRKKKRVVKQRTRLSNEL
;
A
#
# COMPACT_ATOMS: atom_id res chain seq x y z
N MET A 1 -3.89 9.34 -0.91
CA MET A 1 -3.76 8.26 0.10
C MET A 1 -4.80 8.51 1.18
N ASP A 2 -5.18 7.50 1.95
CA ASP A 2 -6.13 7.66 3.05
C ASP A 2 -5.50 8.49 4.17
N GLU A 3 -6.31 9.38 4.76
CA GLU A 3 -5.85 10.35 5.77
C GLU A 3 -5.33 9.67 7.03
N ALA A 4 -5.86 8.50 7.38
CA ALA A 4 -5.50 7.74 8.59
C ALA A 4 -5.56 6.22 8.32
N PRO A 5 -5.06 5.38 9.23
CA PRO A 5 -5.21 3.93 9.15
C PRO A 5 -6.67 3.47 9.07
N VAL A 6 -6.89 2.30 8.47
CA VAL A 6 -8.21 1.66 8.41
C VAL A 6 -8.65 1.27 9.81
N THR A 7 -9.87 1.64 10.18
CA THR A 7 -10.43 1.37 11.51
C THR A 7 -11.09 0.00 11.60
N ASN A 8 -11.24 -0.51 12.83
CA ASN A 8 -12.05 -1.72 13.11
C ASN A 8 -13.48 -1.63 12.56
N LYS A 9 -14.10 -0.44 12.65
CA LYS A 9 -15.45 -0.20 12.13
C LYS A 9 -15.52 -0.36 10.61
N GLU A 10 -14.53 0.17 9.91
CA GLU A 10 -14.42 0.11 8.46
C GLU A 10 -14.09 -1.30 7.98
N PHE A 11 -13.10 -1.95 8.60
CA PHE A 11 -12.76 -3.34 8.32
C PHE A 11 -13.95 -4.27 8.60
N GLY A 12 -14.69 -4.02 9.68
CA GLY A 12 -15.92 -4.76 9.97
C GLY A 12 -17.01 -4.59 8.91
N LYS A 13 -17.07 -3.47 8.17
CA LYS A 13 -17.99 -3.33 7.02
C LYS A 13 -17.57 -4.20 5.87
N PHE A 14 -16.27 -4.24 5.57
CA PHE A 14 -15.70 -5.13 4.56
C PHE A 14 -16.08 -6.58 4.88
N VAL A 15 -15.71 -7.09 6.06
CA VAL A 15 -15.98 -8.46 6.49
C VAL A 15 -17.46 -8.79 6.43
N ARG A 16 -18.35 -7.91 6.92
CA ARG A 16 -19.81 -8.14 6.84
C ARG A 16 -20.35 -8.19 5.41
N SER A 17 -19.73 -7.47 4.48
CA SER A 17 -20.20 -7.39 3.09
C SER A 17 -19.68 -8.53 2.20
N THR A 18 -18.54 -9.12 2.56
CA THR A 18 -17.83 -10.11 1.74
C THR A 18 -17.77 -11.48 2.40
N TYR A 19 -18.12 -11.60 3.67
CA TYR A 19 -17.87 -12.80 4.50
C TYR A 19 -16.39 -13.19 4.53
N TYR A 20 -15.51 -12.20 4.45
CA TYR A 20 -14.07 -12.41 4.45
C TYR A 20 -13.58 -12.98 5.78
N GLU A 21 -12.75 -14.01 5.70
CA GLU A 21 -12.02 -14.63 6.82
C GLU A 21 -10.55 -14.21 6.70
N THR A 22 -10.01 -13.58 7.76
CA THR A 22 -8.59 -13.16 7.74
C THR A 22 -7.64 -14.33 7.87
N GLU A 23 -6.37 -14.14 7.53
CA GLU A 23 -5.37 -15.21 7.72
C GLU A 23 -5.21 -15.61 9.19
N ALA A 24 -5.35 -14.68 10.15
CA ALA A 24 -5.38 -15.00 11.57
C ALA A 24 -6.58 -15.88 11.97
N GLU A 25 -7.77 -15.62 11.41
CA GLU A 25 -8.95 -16.47 11.60
C GLU A 25 -8.71 -17.88 11.01
N HIS A 26 -8.12 -17.94 9.81
CA HIS A 26 -7.82 -19.19 9.12
C HIS A 26 -6.77 -20.04 9.85
N PHE A 27 -5.71 -19.42 10.38
CA PHE A 27 -4.70 -20.11 11.19
C PHE A 27 -5.21 -20.44 12.59
N GLY A 28 -6.18 -19.68 13.09
CA GLY A 28 -6.77 -19.85 14.42
C GLY A 28 -5.98 -19.19 15.55
N TRP A 29 -4.97 -18.36 15.24
CA TRP A 29 -4.14 -17.68 16.24
C TRP A 29 -3.46 -16.43 15.65
N SER A 30 -2.96 -15.56 16.53
CA SER A 30 -2.15 -14.38 16.15
C SER A 30 -1.23 -13.96 17.30
N PHE A 31 -0.27 -13.07 17.02
CA PHE A 31 0.65 -12.57 18.04
C PHE A 31 0.03 -11.43 18.86
N VAL A 32 0.11 -11.56 20.19
CA VAL A 32 -0.35 -10.57 21.17
C VAL A 32 0.82 -10.17 22.07
N LEU A 33 0.93 -8.89 22.40
CA LEU A 33 1.95 -8.39 23.32
C LEU A 33 1.72 -8.99 24.71
N SER A 34 2.78 -9.55 25.30
CA SER A 34 2.73 -10.25 26.58
C SER A 34 2.11 -9.42 27.71
N SER A 35 2.33 -8.10 27.73
CA SER A 35 1.78 -7.22 28.76
C SER A 35 0.28 -6.97 28.70
N PHE A 36 -0.40 -7.43 27.64
CA PHE A 36 -1.85 -7.45 27.57
C PHE A 36 -2.46 -8.78 28.07
N LEU A 37 -1.62 -9.77 28.36
CA LEU A 37 -2.06 -11.10 28.77
C LEU A 37 -1.88 -11.32 30.27
N PRO A 38 -2.73 -12.14 30.90
CA PRO A 38 -2.48 -12.61 32.25
C PRO A 38 -1.25 -13.52 32.28
N LYS A 39 -0.53 -13.52 33.41
CA LYS A 39 0.70 -14.31 33.60
C LYS A 39 0.55 -15.81 33.32
N ALA A 40 -0.64 -16.38 33.54
CA ALA A 40 -0.91 -17.79 33.27
C ALA A 40 -0.82 -18.12 31.77
N GLU A 41 -1.38 -17.27 30.90
CA GLU A 41 -1.38 -17.49 29.44
C GLU A 41 0.03 -17.42 28.86
N ILE A 42 0.88 -16.51 29.35
CA ILE A 42 2.29 -16.39 28.94
C ILE A 42 3.09 -17.67 29.29
N LEU A 43 2.80 -18.29 30.43
CA LEU A 43 3.49 -19.51 30.87
C LEU A 43 3.03 -20.75 30.11
N GLU A 44 1.79 -20.75 29.62
CA GLU A 44 1.22 -21.85 28.83
C GLU A 44 1.67 -21.80 27.36
N SER A 45 1.97 -20.61 26.82
CA SER A 45 2.59 -20.45 25.49
C SER A 45 4.06 -20.86 25.52
N ALA A 46 4.34 -22.16 25.58
CA ALA A 46 5.69 -22.70 25.67
C ALA A 46 6.57 -22.47 24.42
N ASP A 47 5.97 -21.99 23.31
CA ASP A 47 6.63 -21.66 22.05
C ASP A 47 6.92 -20.16 21.93
N VAL A 48 7.64 -19.60 22.90
CA VAL A 48 8.19 -18.24 22.78
C VAL A 48 9.39 -18.31 21.83
N ASP A 49 9.28 -17.69 20.66
CA ASP A 49 10.44 -17.45 19.81
C ASP A 49 11.44 -16.60 20.60
N PRO A 50 12.68 -17.07 20.83
CA PRO A 50 13.68 -16.28 21.56
C PRO A 50 14.05 -14.97 20.86
N GLU A 51 13.71 -14.79 19.58
CA GLU A 51 13.86 -13.51 18.87
C GLU A 51 12.64 -12.57 19.03
N ALA A 52 11.54 -13.03 19.64
CA ALA A 52 10.31 -12.27 19.87
C ALA A 52 9.74 -12.53 21.28
N GLU A 53 10.59 -12.45 22.31
CA GLU A 53 10.27 -12.83 23.70
C GLU A 53 9.01 -12.16 24.28
N ASP A 54 8.67 -10.96 23.78
CA ASP A 54 7.54 -10.17 24.27
C ASP A 54 6.23 -10.41 23.50
N TRP A 55 6.24 -11.25 22.46
CA TRP A 55 5.08 -11.57 21.64
C TRP A 55 4.65 -13.02 21.82
N VAL A 56 3.42 -13.21 22.25
CA VAL A 56 2.83 -14.52 22.54
C VAL A 56 1.91 -14.93 21.40
N ALA A 57 2.06 -16.15 20.89
CA ALA A 57 1.08 -16.76 19.98
C ALA A 57 -0.16 -17.14 20.79
N VAL A 58 -1.28 -16.46 20.54
CA VAL A 58 -2.53 -16.66 21.27
C VAL A 58 -3.58 -17.29 20.35
N ASP A 59 -4.04 -18.48 20.72
CA ASP A 59 -5.15 -19.16 20.05
C ASP A 59 -6.42 -18.32 20.16
N GLY A 60 -7.10 -18.14 19.03
CA GLY A 60 -8.30 -17.32 18.91
C GLY A 60 -8.05 -15.81 18.94
N ALA A 61 -6.79 -15.34 18.90
CA ALA A 61 -6.50 -13.92 18.70
C ALA A 61 -6.63 -13.53 17.22
N TYR A 62 -7.42 -12.50 16.95
CA TYR A 62 -7.65 -11.96 15.61
C TYR A 62 -8.30 -10.56 15.70
N TRP A 63 -8.63 -9.94 14.56
CA TRP A 63 -9.05 -8.53 14.53
C TRP A 63 -10.28 -8.20 15.41
N ARG A 64 -11.21 -9.14 15.65
CA ARG A 64 -12.36 -8.89 16.55
C ARG A 64 -12.05 -9.12 18.03
N GLU A 65 -11.08 -9.98 18.32
CA GLU A 65 -10.67 -10.38 19.66
C GLU A 65 -9.13 -10.25 19.73
N PRO A 66 -8.61 -9.01 19.75
CA PRO A 66 -7.19 -8.76 19.50
C PRO A 66 -6.26 -9.19 20.66
N GLU A 67 -6.80 -9.41 21.86
CA GLU A 67 -6.04 -10.03 22.96
C GLU A 67 -6.43 -11.51 23.16
N GLY A 68 -7.13 -12.12 22.19
CA GLY A 68 -7.63 -13.50 22.29
C GLY A 68 -9.04 -13.60 22.89
N PRO A 69 -9.53 -14.84 23.10
CA PRO A 69 -10.89 -15.13 23.53
C PRO A 69 -11.32 -14.32 24.76
N GLY A 70 -12.45 -13.63 24.64
CA GLY A 70 -13.00 -12.78 25.70
C GLY A 70 -12.59 -11.30 25.64
N SER A 71 -11.58 -10.97 24.83
CA SER A 71 -11.33 -9.58 24.42
C SER A 71 -12.35 -9.12 23.36
N SER A 72 -12.38 -7.83 23.05
CA SER A 72 -13.28 -7.32 22.00
C SER A 72 -12.82 -6.02 21.36
N TYR A 73 -13.05 -5.92 20.04
CA TYR A 73 -12.89 -4.69 19.27
C TYR A 73 -14.03 -3.67 19.48
N LYS A 74 -15.16 -4.06 20.10
CA LYS A 74 -16.38 -3.21 20.16
C LYS A 74 -16.18 -1.88 20.89
N PHE A 75 -15.24 -1.81 21.83
CA PHE A 75 -14.88 -0.57 22.51
C PHE A 75 -13.77 0.22 21.80
N ARG A 76 -13.30 -0.31 20.66
CA ARG A 76 -12.18 0.18 19.85
C ARG A 76 -12.59 0.30 18.37
N GLU A 77 -13.85 0.61 18.09
CA GLU A 77 -14.37 0.71 16.72
C GLU A 77 -13.59 1.71 15.86
N ASN A 78 -13.13 2.82 16.45
CA ASN A 78 -12.35 3.86 15.77
C ASN A 78 -10.84 3.68 15.90
N HIS A 79 -10.36 2.60 16.53
CA HIS A 79 -8.93 2.26 16.55
C HIS A 79 -8.54 1.62 15.22
N PRO A 80 -7.26 1.66 14.83
CA PRO A 80 -6.77 0.91 13.69
C PRO A 80 -7.11 -0.58 13.84
N VAL A 81 -7.49 -1.21 12.73
CA VAL A 81 -7.59 -2.67 12.69
C VAL A 81 -6.20 -3.28 12.78
N VAL A 82 -6.07 -4.33 13.58
CA VAL A 82 -4.83 -5.09 13.84
C VAL A 82 -5.08 -6.58 13.69
N HIS A 83 -4.03 -7.42 13.79
CA HIS A 83 -4.08 -8.84 13.43
C HIS A 83 -4.53 -9.10 11.98
N VAL A 84 -4.16 -8.17 11.10
CA VAL A 84 -4.39 -8.24 9.66
C VAL A 84 -3.07 -8.48 8.95
N SER A 85 -3.03 -9.49 8.10
CA SER A 85 -1.87 -9.77 7.28
C SER A 85 -1.74 -8.80 6.12
N HIS A 86 -0.64 -8.86 5.38
CA HIS A 86 -0.49 -8.09 4.15
C HIS A 86 -1.58 -8.45 3.13
N ARG A 87 -2.02 -9.72 3.09
CA ARG A 87 -3.09 -10.17 2.18
C ARG A 87 -4.44 -9.59 2.59
N ASP A 88 -4.77 -9.65 3.87
CA ASP A 88 -6.01 -9.08 4.41
C ASP A 88 -6.11 -7.58 4.08
N ALA A 89 -5.01 -6.86 4.30
CA ALA A 89 -4.89 -5.45 3.99
C ALA A 89 -5.06 -5.14 2.49
N ALA A 90 -4.43 -5.94 1.62
CA ALA A 90 -4.55 -5.82 0.18
C ALA A 90 -5.98 -6.10 -0.33
N GLU A 91 -6.65 -7.13 0.18
CA GLU A 91 -8.02 -7.47 -0.21
C GLU A 91 -9.02 -6.40 0.25
N TYR A 92 -8.84 -5.85 1.46
CA TYR A 92 -9.63 -4.69 1.90
C TYR A 92 -9.44 -3.49 0.96
N CYS A 93 -8.19 -3.13 0.64
CA CYS A 93 -7.94 -1.99 -0.23
C CYS A 93 -8.52 -2.21 -1.63
N LYS A 94 -8.43 -3.43 -2.16
CA LYS A 94 -9.04 -3.82 -3.44
C LYS A 94 -10.57 -3.68 -3.40
N TRP A 95 -11.23 -4.13 -2.34
CA TRP A 95 -12.67 -3.96 -2.13
C TRP A 95 -13.09 -2.49 -2.13
N MET A 96 -12.26 -1.59 -1.58
CA MET A 96 -12.47 -0.14 -1.62
C MET A 96 -12.16 0.51 -2.99
N GLY A 97 -11.75 -0.26 -4.00
CA GLY A 97 -11.29 0.27 -5.29
C GLY A 97 -9.97 1.06 -5.17
N LYS A 98 -9.09 0.62 -4.25
CA LYS A 98 -7.79 1.20 -3.91
C LYS A 98 -6.72 0.09 -3.94
N ARG A 99 -5.53 0.39 -3.41
CA ARG A 99 -4.41 -0.54 -3.21
C ARG A 99 -3.63 -0.16 -1.94
N LEU A 100 -2.71 -1.01 -1.50
CA LEU A 100 -1.70 -0.57 -0.53
C LEU A 100 -0.79 0.52 -1.14
N PRO A 101 -0.28 1.45 -0.31
CA PRO A 101 0.69 2.44 -0.76
C PRO A 101 2.05 1.81 -1.09
N GLY A 102 2.78 2.43 -2.01
CA GLY A 102 4.23 2.21 -2.13
C GLY A 102 4.97 2.86 -0.97
N GLU A 103 6.14 2.32 -0.61
CA GLU A 103 6.95 2.86 0.50
C GLU A 103 7.30 4.34 0.29
N TRP A 104 7.65 4.73 -0.93
CA TRP A 104 7.95 6.13 -1.27
C TRP A 104 6.71 7.03 -1.26
N GLU A 105 5.53 6.52 -1.62
CA GLU A 105 4.27 7.27 -1.52
C GLU A 105 3.94 7.56 -0.06
N TRP A 106 4.13 6.54 0.78
CA TRP A 106 3.90 6.63 2.21
C TRP A 106 4.87 7.61 2.87
N GLU A 107 6.17 7.48 2.61
CA GLU A 107 7.18 8.39 3.19
C GLU A 107 6.98 9.81 2.68
N ALA A 108 6.57 9.99 1.43
CA ALA A 108 6.27 11.31 0.90
C ALA A 108 5.09 11.98 1.59
N ALA A 109 4.01 11.24 1.81
CA ALA A 109 2.88 11.72 2.57
C ALA A 109 3.25 12.02 4.03
N ALA A 110 4.09 11.17 4.64
CA ALA A 110 4.52 11.29 6.03
C ALA A 110 5.34 12.57 6.26
N ARG A 111 6.28 12.84 5.33
CA ARG A 111 7.16 14.02 5.35
C ARG A 111 6.46 15.33 5.00
N ALA A 112 5.33 15.29 4.30
CA ALA A 112 4.50 16.46 3.98
C ALA A 112 5.27 17.70 3.44
N GLY A 113 6.25 17.48 2.56
CA GLY A 113 7.07 18.55 1.96
C GLY A 113 8.46 18.72 2.59
N HIS A 114 8.74 18.03 3.71
CA HIS A 114 10.04 18.04 4.38
C HIS A 114 11.03 17.03 3.76
N PHE A 115 11.47 17.34 2.54
CA PHE A 115 12.42 16.52 1.75
C PHE A 115 13.78 17.18 1.56
N GLY A 116 14.78 16.34 1.26
CA GLY A 116 16.13 16.78 0.90
C GLY A 116 17.03 17.07 2.11
N PRO A 117 18.34 17.21 1.89
CA PRO A 117 19.34 17.21 2.96
C PRO A 117 19.24 18.40 3.93
N LYS A 118 18.53 19.47 3.57
CA LYS A 118 18.42 20.71 4.37
C LYS A 118 17.05 20.90 5.04
N ASN A 119 16.04 20.11 4.69
CA ASN A 119 14.67 20.25 5.18
C ASN A 119 14.06 18.90 5.57
N ARG A 120 14.89 17.86 5.75
CA ARG A 120 14.43 16.54 6.18
C ARG A 120 14.19 16.59 7.69
N THR A 121 12.99 16.18 8.11
CA THR A 121 12.67 16.00 9.52
C THR A 121 12.75 14.54 9.97
N LEU A 122 13.08 14.30 11.24
CA LEU A 122 13.00 12.99 11.88
C LEU A 122 11.54 12.59 12.19
N PHE A 123 10.72 13.54 12.64
CA PHE A 123 9.33 13.32 13.03
C PHE A 123 8.35 14.18 12.20
N PRO A 124 7.05 13.83 12.17
CA PRO A 124 6.02 14.67 11.54
C PRO A 124 5.95 16.10 12.10
N TRP A 125 6.36 16.29 13.36
CA TRP A 125 6.34 17.58 14.07
C TRP A 125 7.70 18.31 14.09
N GLY A 126 8.75 17.74 13.51
CA GLY A 126 10.09 18.36 13.46
C GLY A 126 11.21 17.45 13.95
N GLU A 127 12.26 18.07 14.50
CA GLU A 127 13.48 17.39 14.99
C GLU A 127 13.46 17.09 16.50
N GLU A 128 12.52 17.67 17.24
CA GLU A 128 12.47 17.55 18.69
C GLU A 128 12.03 16.14 19.11
N GLY A 129 13.01 15.38 19.62
CA GLY A 129 12.89 13.96 19.98
C GLY A 129 12.79 13.73 21.48
N THR A 130 12.03 14.56 22.21
CA THR A 130 11.71 14.37 23.63
C THR A 130 10.32 13.75 23.82
N VAL A 131 10.16 12.92 24.85
CA VAL A 131 8.87 12.26 25.17
C VAL A 131 7.79 13.29 25.47
N GLU A 132 8.14 14.42 26.11
CA GLU A 132 7.23 15.52 26.43
C GLU A 132 6.59 16.17 25.20
N VAL A 133 7.31 16.19 24.09
CA VAL A 133 6.81 16.68 22.81
C VAL A 133 6.10 15.55 22.07
N ALA A 134 6.73 14.38 21.94
CA ALA A 134 6.19 13.25 21.19
C ALA A 134 4.77 12.84 21.65
N LYS A 135 4.50 12.85 22.95
CA LYS A 135 3.18 12.50 23.52
C LYS A 135 2.02 13.41 23.09
N GLN A 136 2.32 14.55 22.45
CA GLN A 136 1.32 15.47 21.90
C GLN A 136 1.01 15.18 20.42
N TYR A 137 1.82 14.35 19.76
CA TYR A 137 1.78 14.15 18.31
C TYR A 137 1.70 12.69 17.85
N ALA A 138 2.05 11.72 18.69
CA ALA A 138 2.01 10.31 18.35
C ALA A 138 1.71 9.43 19.56
N ASN A 139 1.15 8.26 19.28
CA ASN A 139 1.01 7.15 20.23
C ASN A 139 2.25 6.27 20.17
N LEU A 140 3.10 6.32 21.19
CA LEU A 140 4.38 5.62 21.26
C LEU A 140 4.57 5.02 22.66
N TRP A 141 5.56 4.15 22.80
CA TRP A 141 5.95 3.76 24.15
C TRP A 141 6.59 4.96 24.87
N GLY A 142 5.97 5.37 25.96
CA GLY A 142 6.45 6.45 26.81
C GLY A 142 7.60 6.04 27.72
N ASN A 143 7.65 6.55 28.95
CA ASN A 143 8.66 6.10 29.90
C ASN A 143 8.25 4.77 30.57
N GLY A 144 9.27 4.01 30.98
CA GLY A 144 9.13 2.77 31.72
C GLY A 144 9.70 1.58 30.96
N ALA A 145 9.97 0.48 31.67
CA ALA A 145 10.57 -0.72 31.10
C ALA A 145 9.59 -1.47 30.19
N PHE A 146 9.92 -1.55 28.89
CA PHE A 146 9.25 -2.46 27.96
C PHE A 146 9.50 -3.93 28.38
N PRO A 147 8.50 -4.84 28.24
CA PRO A 147 7.11 -4.61 27.81
C PRO A 147 6.13 -4.33 28.97
N TRP A 148 6.58 -4.19 30.21
CA TRP A 148 5.67 -4.29 31.39
C TRP A 148 5.22 -2.94 31.95
N GLU A 149 6.02 -1.89 31.80
CA GLU A 149 5.80 -0.59 32.39
C GLU A 149 5.59 0.46 31.28
N ASN A 150 4.37 0.53 30.76
CA ASN A 150 3.93 1.67 29.93
C ASN A 150 3.13 2.64 30.80
N HIS A 151 3.69 3.83 31.04
CA HIS A 151 3.04 4.89 31.81
C HIS A 151 1.94 5.63 31.03
N ALA A 152 1.81 5.41 29.72
CA ALA A 152 0.79 5.99 28.86
C ALA A 152 0.73 7.53 28.97
N GLU A 153 1.88 8.19 28.87
CA GLU A 153 1.98 9.65 28.95
C GLU A 153 1.21 10.37 27.83
N ASP A 154 0.98 9.70 26.71
CA ASP A 154 0.15 10.11 25.58
C ASP A 154 -1.34 9.74 25.74
N GLY A 155 -1.68 9.04 26.83
CA GLY A 155 -3.01 8.57 27.16
C GLY A 155 -3.32 7.13 26.75
N TRP A 156 -2.39 6.40 26.11
CA TRP A 156 -2.66 5.09 25.52
C TRP A 156 -1.59 4.04 25.87
N ARG A 157 -2.04 2.87 26.33
CA ARG A 157 -1.15 1.70 26.55
C ARG A 157 -1.04 0.77 25.34
N GLY A 158 -2.05 0.83 24.47
CA GLY A 158 -2.14 0.07 23.23
C GLY A 158 -2.44 1.01 22.09
N THR A 159 -3.21 0.56 21.10
CA THR A 159 -3.66 1.46 20.03
C THR A 159 -4.51 2.61 20.57
N SER A 160 -4.48 3.73 19.87
CA SER A 160 -5.37 4.88 20.07
C SER A 160 -6.38 4.95 18.92
N PRO A 161 -7.54 5.62 19.08
CA PRO A 161 -8.40 5.96 17.96
C PRO A 161 -7.58 6.65 16.86
N VAL A 162 -7.92 6.38 15.61
CA VAL A 162 -7.29 7.10 14.50
C VAL A 162 -7.64 8.58 14.60
N LYS A 163 -6.71 9.44 14.17
CA LYS A 163 -6.86 10.89 14.25
C LYS A 163 -6.97 11.45 15.68
N THR A 164 -6.46 10.73 16.68
CA THR A 164 -6.33 11.26 18.05
C THR A 164 -5.34 12.42 18.11
N PHE A 165 -4.22 12.30 17.42
CA PHE A 165 -3.16 13.31 17.39
C PHE A 165 -3.29 14.25 16.18
N PRO A 166 -2.65 15.43 16.20
CA PRO A 166 -2.70 16.38 15.08
C PRO A 166 -2.19 15.77 13.77
N PRO A 167 -2.77 16.15 12.61
CA PRO A 167 -2.25 15.73 11.33
C PRO A 167 -0.97 16.49 10.97
N ASN A 168 -0.20 15.94 10.02
CA ASN A 168 0.89 16.67 9.38
C ASN A 168 0.36 17.74 8.40
N ALA A 169 1.27 18.48 7.76
CA ALA A 169 0.93 19.60 6.87
C ALA A 169 0.08 19.21 5.64
N TYR A 170 0.01 17.93 5.28
CA TYR A 170 -0.82 17.42 4.18
C TYR A 170 -2.15 16.82 4.66
N GLY A 171 -2.44 16.88 5.97
CA GLY A 171 -3.69 16.34 6.54
C GLY A 171 -3.63 14.83 6.85
N PHE A 172 -2.44 14.23 6.86
CA PHE A 172 -2.29 12.82 7.24
C PHE A 172 -2.05 12.66 8.75
N TYR A 173 -2.78 11.73 9.34
CA TYR A 173 -2.75 11.38 10.75
C TYR A 173 -1.97 10.09 10.96
N ASP A 174 -1.47 9.88 12.19
CA ASP A 174 -0.86 8.63 12.65
C ASP A 174 0.25 8.14 11.71
N MET A 175 1.05 9.05 11.16
CA MET A 175 2.19 8.71 10.29
C MET A 175 3.41 8.24 11.09
N THR A 176 3.34 8.29 12.42
CA THR A 176 4.37 7.79 13.33
C THR A 176 3.67 7.25 14.56
N GLY A 177 4.00 6.02 14.96
CA GLY A 177 3.37 5.36 16.08
C GLY A 177 1.96 4.83 15.79
N ASN A 178 1.22 4.54 16.85
CA ASN A 178 -0.05 3.82 16.86
C ASN A 178 0.09 2.39 16.29
N VAL A 179 0.16 2.21 14.98
CA VAL A 179 0.41 0.90 14.36
C VAL A 179 1.42 1.02 13.22
N TRP A 180 2.23 -0.02 13.07
CA TRP A 180 2.97 -0.24 11.83
C TRP A 180 1.97 -0.40 10.68
N GLU A 181 2.33 0.07 9.48
CA GLU A 181 1.46 -0.01 8.32
C GLU A 181 2.03 -0.86 7.21
N TRP A 182 1.24 -1.79 6.67
CA TRP A 182 1.60 -2.58 5.49
C TRP A 182 1.80 -1.73 4.23
N MET A 183 2.91 -1.96 3.54
CA MET A 183 3.20 -1.41 2.22
C MET A 183 2.98 -2.46 1.14
N ARG A 184 2.73 -2.02 -0.11
CA ARG A 184 2.65 -2.91 -1.28
C ARG A 184 3.96 -3.66 -1.57
N GLY A 185 5.09 -3.05 -1.20
CA GLY A 185 6.43 -3.52 -1.55
C GLY A 185 6.96 -4.66 -0.67
N GLY A 186 8.05 -5.27 -1.13
CA GLY A 186 8.72 -6.39 -0.45
C GLY A 186 8.33 -7.76 -1.01
N LYS A 187 9.10 -8.79 -0.62
CA LYS A 187 8.81 -10.20 -0.99
C LYS A 187 7.84 -10.79 0.03
N HIS A 188 7.17 -11.89 -0.30
CA HIS A 188 6.23 -12.53 0.64
C HIS A 188 6.86 -12.82 2.02
N LYS A 189 8.11 -13.28 2.08
CA LYS A 189 8.83 -13.53 3.33
C LYS A 189 9.38 -12.29 4.03
N ALA A 190 9.27 -11.11 3.40
CA ALA A 190 9.83 -9.84 3.87
C ALA A 190 9.04 -8.67 3.27
N ARG A 191 7.75 -8.58 3.60
CA ARG A 191 6.88 -7.46 3.26
C ARG A 191 7.25 -6.26 4.12
N ILE A 192 7.17 -5.07 3.53
CA ILE A 192 7.63 -3.85 4.19
C ILE A 192 6.51 -3.28 5.05
N VAL A 193 6.86 -2.86 6.26
CA VAL A 193 6.01 -2.01 7.12
C VAL A 193 6.72 -0.69 7.44
N ARG A 194 5.94 0.38 7.64
CA ARG A 194 6.44 1.73 7.96
C ARG A 194 5.74 2.33 9.17
N GLY A 195 6.41 3.30 9.81
CA GLY A 195 5.80 4.23 10.77
C GLY A 195 6.06 3.98 12.25
N GLY A 196 6.46 2.77 12.66
CA GLY A 196 6.47 2.44 14.09
C GLY A 196 5.07 2.23 14.64
N SER A 197 4.98 1.90 15.92
CA SER A 197 3.73 1.56 16.60
C SER A 197 3.76 2.00 18.08
N TYR A 198 2.67 1.75 18.81
CA TYR A 198 2.59 2.04 20.25
C TYR A 198 3.59 1.27 21.12
N VAL A 199 4.28 0.25 20.58
CA VAL A 199 5.34 -0.50 21.29
C VAL A 199 6.74 0.02 21.01
N ASP A 200 6.89 0.92 20.03
CA ASP A 200 8.19 1.43 19.61
C ASP A 200 8.60 2.64 20.45
N SER A 201 9.89 2.75 20.74
CA SER A 201 10.42 3.88 21.49
C SER A 201 10.76 5.05 20.55
N LEU A 202 10.77 6.25 21.12
CA LEU A 202 11.06 7.45 20.34
C LEU A 202 12.48 7.46 19.74
N ASP A 203 13.45 6.92 20.50
CA ASP A 203 14.89 6.99 20.20
C ASP A 203 15.50 5.64 19.76
N GLY A 204 14.73 4.55 19.80
CA GLY A 204 15.20 3.20 19.50
C GLY A 204 15.98 2.54 20.64
N SER A 205 15.87 3.05 21.87
CA SER A 205 16.36 2.38 23.08
C SER A 205 15.83 0.95 23.28
N PHE A 206 14.64 0.66 22.75
CA PHE A 206 14.07 -0.68 22.59
C PHE A 206 13.17 -0.70 21.36
N ASN A 207 12.93 -1.90 20.81
CA ASN A 207 12.22 -2.08 19.53
C ASN A 207 12.81 -1.17 18.43
N HIS A 208 12.00 -0.40 17.70
CA HIS A 208 12.48 0.51 16.67
C HIS A 208 12.43 1.98 17.13
N ALA A 209 13.31 2.81 16.60
CA ALA A 209 13.15 4.26 16.69
C ALA A 209 11.98 4.72 15.82
N ALA A 210 10.92 5.23 16.44
CA ALA A 210 9.70 5.67 15.77
C ALA A 210 9.88 7.02 15.04
N THR A 211 10.65 7.00 13.95
CA THR A 211 10.90 8.15 13.08
C THR A 211 10.16 8.01 11.75
N LEU A 212 10.07 9.08 10.96
CA LEU A 212 9.57 9.05 9.57
C LEU A 212 10.37 8.11 8.66
N GLY A 213 11.61 7.78 9.03
CA GLY A 213 12.46 6.80 8.33
C GLY A 213 12.29 5.36 8.81
N ALA A 214 11.50 5.12 9.86
CA ALA A 214 11.31 3.80 10.45
C ALA A 214 10.73 2.82 9.42
N ARG A 215 11.45 1.72 9.23
CA ARG A 215 11.07 0.62 8.34
C ARG A 215 11.46 -0.71 8.96
N ALA A 216 10.58 -1.68 8.82
CA ALA A 216 10.84 -3.07 9.16
C ALA A 216 10.30 -3.99 8.07
N THR A 217 10.65 -5.27 8.17
CA THR A 217 10.11 -6.31 7.28
C THR A 217 9.54 -7.45 8.08
N MET A 218 8.42 -7.99 7.63
CA MET A 218 7.71 -9.09 8.27
C MET A 218 7.27 -10.12 7.23
N HIS A 219 6.99 -11.34 7.67
CA HIS A 219 6.35 -12.32 6.80
C HIS A 219 4.96 -11.83 6.41
N GLY A 220 4.56 -12.00 5.15
CA GLY A 220 3.33 -11.42 4.61
C GLY A 220 2.06 -12.00 5.21
N THR A 221 2.15 -13.16 5.86
CA THR A 221 1.05 -13.81 6.58
C THR A 221 1.00 -13.46 8.07
N THR A 222 1.96 -12.68 8.59
CA THR A 222 1.98 -12.34 10.01
C THR A 222 0.83 -11.40 10.34
N GLY A 223 -0.03 -11.79 11.27
CA GLY A 223 -0.93 -10.89 11.99
C GLY A 223 -0.38 -10.63 13.39
N THR A 224 -0.41 -9.37 13.84
CA THR A 224 0.01 -8.96 15.19
C THR A 224 -0.78 -7.75 15.68
N GLY A 225 -0.83 -7.56 17.00
CA GLY A 225 -1.57 -6.49 17.67
C GLY A 225 -1.07 -5.07 17.43
N ASN A 226 0.10 -4.88 16.80
CA ASN A 226 0.68 -3.57 16.50
C ASN A 226 0.85 -3.26 15.00
N VAL A 227 0.30 -4.08 14.10
CA VAL A 227 0.37 -3.87 12.64
C VAL A 227 -1.04 -3.74 12.06
N GLY A 228 -1.26 -2.65 11.34
CA GLY A 228 -2.44 -2.35 10.54
C GLY A 228 -2.06 -1.86 9.14
N PHE A 229 -2.88 -0.99 8.55
CA PHE A 229 -2.63 -0.45 7.21
C PHE A 229 -3.50 0.76 6.88
N ARG A 230 -3.13 1.49 5.82
CA ARG A 230 -3.98 2.45 5.11
C ARG A 230 -3.96 2.17 3.62
N CYS A 231 -4.95 2.67 2.87
CA CYS A 231 -5.01 2.48 1.43
C CYS A 231 -4.58 3.74 0.66
N ALA A 232 -4.15 3.55 -0.59
CA ALA A 232 -3.88 4.59 -1.55
C ALA A 232 -4.62 4.32 -2.86
N LYS A 233 -4.95 5.39 -3.58
CA LYS A 233 -5.54 5.31 -4.91
C LYS A 233 -4.60 5.99 -5.90
N PRO A 234 -4.39 5.44 -7.10
CA PRO A 234 -3.69 6.17 -8.15
C PRO A 234 -4.43 7.49 -8.44
N PRO A 235 -3.68 8.54 -8.83
CA PRO A 235 -4.28 9.79 -9.28
C PRO A 235 -5.20 9.53 -10.48
N LYS A 236 -6.27 10.33 -10.59
CA LYS A 236 -7.14 10.29 -11.78
C LYS A 236 -6.37 10.94 -12.94
N ARG A 237 -5.64 10.15 -13.71
CA ARG A 237 -5.01 10.63 -14.93
C ARG A 237 -6.10 10.95 -15.96
N LYS A 238 -6.15 12.19 -16.46
CA LYS A 238 -6.78 12.48 -17.74
C LYS A 238 -5.86 11.93 -18.81
N VAL A 239 -6.29 10.86 -19.47
CA VAL A 239 -5.58 10.31 -20.62
C VAL A 239 -6.28 10.83 -21.86
N GLU A 240 -5.67 11.82 -22.50
CA GLU A 240 -6.05 12.24 -23.85
C GLU A 240 -5.31 11.34 -24.85
N HIS A 241 -6.04 10.86 -25.86
CA HIS A 241 -5.51 10.03 -26.92
C HIS A 241 -5.54 10.80 -28.22
N ASP A 242 -4.36 11.14 -28.75
CA ASP A 242 -4.24 11.69 -30.09
C ASP A 242 -3.90 10.58 -31.08
N PHE A 243 -4.57 10.61 -32.24
CA PHE A 243 -4.22 9.76 -33.37
C PHE A 243 -3.35 10.55 -34.34
N VAL A 244 -2.12 10.08 -34.55
CA VAL A 244 -1.20 10.65 -35.54
C VAL A 244 -1.27 9.81 -36.82
N TYR A 245 -1.56 10.46 -37.94
CA TYR A 245 -1.58 9.82 -39.26
C TYR A 245 -0.27 10.13 -40.00
N HIS A 246 0.49 9.10 -40.36
CA HIS A 246 1.65 9.22 -41.26
C HIS A 246 1.27 8.83 -42.68
N ASP A 247 1.64 9.67 -43.66
CA ASP A 247 1.62 9.34 -45.08
C ASP A 247 3.04 8.99 -45.53
N GLU A 248 3.28 7.70 -45.79
CA GLU A 248 4.59 7.17 -46.21
C GLU A 248 5.06 7.75 -47.56
N GLU A 249 4.17 8.29 -48.41
CA GLU A 249 4.55 8.80 -49.75
C GLU A 249 5.10 10.23 -49.74
N THR A 250 4.91 11.03 -48.68
CA THR A 250 5.24 12.48 -48.70
C THR A 250 6.32 12.93 -47.71
N GLN A 251 6.85 12.06 -46.85
CA GLN A 251 7.73 12.46 -45.74
C GLN A 251 7.20 13.71 -44.99
N GLY A 252 5.88 13.77 -44.75
CA GLY A 252 5.29 14.72 -43.82
C GLY A 252 4.03 15.44 -44.30
N GLN A 253 2.92 15.10 -43.65
CA GLN A 253 2.02 16.07 -43.02
C GLN A 253 1.43 15.40 -41.78
N LEU A 254 1.76 15.91 -40.60
CA LEU A 254 1.19 15.45 -39.33
C LEU A 254 -0.19 16.10 -39.19
N ALA A 255 -1.23 15.27 -39.12
CA ALA A 255 -2.58 15.70 -38.78
C ALA A 255 -2.94 15.06 -37.45
N ILE A 256 -3.24 15.88 -36.44
CA ILE A 256 -3.79 15.43 -35.17
C ILE A 256 -5.30 15.42 -35.32
N GLU A 257 -5.94 14.28 -35.05
CA GLU A 257 -7.39 14.17 -34.96
C GLU A 257 -7.77 14.02 -33.48
N ASP A 258 -8.60 14.93 -32.98
CA ASP A 258 -9.13 14.84 -31.61
C ASP A 258 -10.21 13.74 -31.48
N GLU A 259 -10.65 13.46 -30.25
CA GLU A 259 -11.69 12.47 -29.96
C GLU A 259 -13.07 12.79 -30.58
N TYR A 260 -13.23 13.99 -31.15
CA TYR A 260 -14.44 14.45 -31.82
C TYR A 260 -14.31 14.48 -33.35
N GLY A 261 -13.21 13.98 -33.91
CA GLY A 261 -12.97 13.92 -35.35
C GLY A 261 -12.49 15.23 -35.98
N ASN A 262 -12.08 16.22 -35.18
CA ASN A 262 -11.54 17.47 -35.71
C ASN A 262 -10.06 17.31 -36.03
N THR A 263 -9.69 17.64 -37.27
CA THR A 263 -8.31 17.49 -37.75
C THR A 263 -7.55 18.83 -37.71
N LYS A 264 -6.39 18.87 -37.06
CA LYS A 264 -5.49 20.03 -37.03
C LYS A 264 -4.16 19.71 -37.73
N GLN A 265 -3.74 20.54 -38.68
CA GLN A 265 -2.46 20.40 -39.37
C GLN A 265 -1.32 21.06 -38.57
N ILE A 266 -0.19 20.37 -38.43
CA ILE A 266 1.01 20.92 -37.79
C ILE A 266 1.95 21.51 -38.86
N PRO A 267 2.37 22.79 -38.76
CA PRO A 267 3.39 23.36 -39.63
C PRO A 267 4.75 22.68 -39.44
N ARG A 268 5.52 22.55 -40.53
CA ARG A 268 6.74 21.72 -40.65
C ARG A 268 7.99 22.17 -39.86
N ARG A 269 7.85 22.91 -38.75
CA ARG A 269 8.99 23.30 -37.90
C ARG A 269 8.94 22.58 -36.55
N ASP A 270 10.08 21.97 -36.22
CA ASP A 270 10.46 21.35 -34.94
C ASP A 270 10.09 19.87 -34.73
N THR A 271 10.47 18.98 -35.67
CA THR A 271 10.36 17.51 -35.51
C THR A 271 11.65 16.82 -35.01
N ASN A 272 12.54 17.50 -34.30
CA ASN A 272 13.82 16.91 -33.85
C ASN A 272 13.88 16.47 -32.37
N GLU A 273 12.76 16.43 -31.66
CA GLU A 273 12.73 15.87 -30.29
C GLU A 273 11.54 14.94 -30.10
N TYR A 274 11.66 13.67 -30.51
CA TYR A 274 10.78 12.62 -29.98
C TYR A 274 11.60 11.37 -29.70
N VAL A 275 11.77 11.12 -28.40
CA VAL A 275 12.41 9.94 -27.81
C VAL A 275 11.46 8.75 -27.99
N THR A 276 11.94 7.69 -28.64
CA THR A 276 11.32 6.36 -28.58
C THR A 276 11.50 5.83 -27.17
N VAL A 277 10.41 5.77 -26.40
CA VAL A 277 10.35 4.95 -25.20
C VAL A 277 9.80 3.60 -25.66
N GLU A 278 10.66 2.60 -25.70
CA GLU A 278 10.24 1.20 -25.76
C GLU A 278 9.51 0.93 -24.43
N GLU A 279 8.20 0.63 -24.51
CA GLU A 279 7.47 0.13 -23.37
C GLU A 279 7.96 -1.30 -23.13
N ASP A 280 8.76 -1.49 -22.07
CA ASP A 280 8.93 -2.79 -21.44
C ASP A 280 7.53 -3.28 -21.08
N GLU A 281 7.05 -4.30 -21.79
CA GLU A 281 5.89 -5.08 -21.37
C GLU A 281 6.23 -5.65 -19.99
N ASP A 282 5.47 -5.22 -18.97
CA ASP A 282 5.48 -5.85 -17.66
C ASP A 282 5.19 -7.34 -17.85
N ASP A 283 6.24 -8.16 -17.77
CA ASP A 283 6.19 -9.62 -17.66
C ASP A 283 5.48 -10.01 -16.35
N ASP A 284 4.15 -9.94 -16.35
CA ASP A 284 3.30 -10.72 -15.44
C ASP A 284 3.19 -12.15 -16.00
N GLU A 285 4.29 -12.90 -15.99
CA GLU A 285 4.29 -14.34 -16.29
C GLU A 285 3.67 -15.11 -15.11
N PHE A 286 2.34 -15.20 -15.12
CA PHE A 286 1.59 -16.23 -14.39
C PHE A 286 1.81 -17.57 -15.09
N SER A 287 2.62 -18.46 -14.51
CA SER A 287 2.72 -19.83 -14.99
C SER A 287 1.41 -20.60 -14.73
N ASN A 288 0.66 -20.86 -15.79
CA ASN A 288 -0.38 -21.89 -15.82
C ASN A 288 0.17 -23.09 -16.59
N ASP A 289 0.76 -24.01 -15.86
CA ASP A 289 1.19 -25.33 -16.35
C ASP A 289 -0.04 -26.24 -16.48
N LEU A 290 -0.67 -26.28 -17.67
CA LEU A 290 -1.54 -27.39 -18.12
C LEU A 290 -1.53 -27.46 -19.65
N ASN A 291 -0.53 -28.16 -20.21
CA ASN A 291 -0.51 -28.58 -21.61
C ASN A 291 -1.17 -29.96 -21.76
N GLU A 292 -2.39 -30.01 -22.29
CA GLU A 292 -2.94 -31.19 -22.96
C GLU A 292 -3.12 -30.88 -24.45
N LYS A 293 -2.43 -31.68 -25.27
CA LYS A 293 -2.40 -31.63 -26.73
C LYS A 293 -3.77 -31.99 -27.32
N SER A 294 -4.19 -31.29 -28.36
CA SER A 294 -4.90 -31.93 -29.48
C SER A 294 -4.65 -31.16 -30.78
N ASP A 295 -4.23 -31.92 -31.78
CA ASP A 295 -4.06 -31.57 -33.18
C ASP A 295 -5.43 -31.26 -33.81
N ASP A 296 -5.49 -30.25 -34.70
CA ASP A 296 -6.33 -30.23 -35.91
C ASP A 296 -6.18 -28.88 -36.64
N GLU A 297 -5.45 -28.86 -37.77
CA GLU A 297 -5.62 -27.85 -38.82
C GLU A 297 -6.93 -28.12 -39.59
N PRO A 298 -7.59 -27.09 -40.14
CA PRO A 298 -7.82 -27.18 -41.58
C PRO A 298 -7.77 -25.86 -42.38
N GLU A 299 -7.21 -26.05 -43.59
CA GLU A 299 -7.64 -25.58 -44.91
C GLU A 299 -7.73 -24.08 -45.26
N TYR A 300 -6.79 -23.70 -46.13
CA TYR A 300 -6.85 -22.56 -47.04
C TYR A 300 -7.99 -22.71 -48.07
N VAL A 301 -8.88 -21.71 -48.14
CA VAL A 301 -9.73 -21.49 -49.31
C VAL A 301 -9.24 -20.26 -50.06
N GLU A 302 -8.59 -20.50 -51.20
CA GLU A 302 -8.20 -19.47 -52.17
C GLU A 302 -9.44 -18.99 -52.94
N MET A 303 -9.98 -17.82 -52.58
CA MET A 303 -10.94 -17.10 -53.44
C MET A 303 -10.18 -16.10 -54.32
N THR A 304 -10.09 -16.44 -55.60
CA THR A 304 -9.60 -15.59 -56.69
C THR A 304 -10.24 -14.20 -56.67
N ARG A 305 -9.46 -13.17 -56.33
CA ARG A 305 -9.85 -11.76 -56.51
C ARG A 305 -9.44 -11.30 -57.90
N ARG A 306 -10.43 -10.85 -58.67
CA ARG A 306 -10.25 -10.04 -59.88
C ARG A 306 -9.24 -8.93 -59.62
N GLN A 307 -8.26 -8.81 -60.50
CA GLN A 307 -7.39 -7.65 -60.59
C GLN A 307 -8.25 -6.44 -60.95
N ASP A 308 -8.38 -5.52 -60.00
CA ASP A 308 -8.74 -4.14 -60.28
C ASP A 308 -7.57 -3.28 -59.79
N GLU A 309 -6.76 -2.84 -60.75
CA GLU A 309 -5.66 -1.92 -60.53
C GLU A 309 -6.22 -0.53 -60.16
N THR A 310 -5.49 0.18 -59.29
CA THR A 310 -5.70 1.57 -58.85
C THR A 310 -6.56 1.83 -57.60
N ARG A 311 -6.22 1.16 -56.49
CA ARG A 311 -6.25 1.83 -55.17
C ARG A 311 -4.92 1.60 -54.48
N LYS A 312 -3.99 2.57 -54.59
CA LYS A 312 -2.82 2.64 -53.71
C LYS A 312 -3.34 2.65 -52.28
N LYS A 313 -3.14 1.56 -51.54
CA LYS A 313 -3.54 1.47 -50.13
C LYS A 313 -2.68 2.48 -49.37
N LYS A 314 -3.27 3.62 -49.01
CA LYS A 314 -2.70 4.55 -48.03
C LYS A 314 -2.46 3.75 -46.75
N ARG A 315 -1.21 3.56 -46.39
CA ARG A 315 -0.83 2.85 -45.18
C ARG A 315 -0.82 3.86 -44.05
N VAL A 316 -1.92 3.91 -43.31
CA VAL A 316 -2.05 4.74 -42.12
C VAL A 316 -1.48 3.94 -40.95
N VAL A 317 -0.42 4.44 -40.34
CA VAL A 317 0.08 3.92 -39.06
C VAL A 317 -0.62 4.68 -37.95
N LYS A 318 -1.38 3.96 -37.11
CA LYS A 318 -2.06 4.51 -35.94
C LYS A 318 -1.09 4.43 -34.76
N GLN A 319 -0.46 5.54 -34.40
CA GLN A 319 0.43 5.61 -33.24
C GLN A 319 -0.31 6.29 -32.08
N ARG A 320 -0.33 5.63 -30.91
CA ARG A 320 -0.97 6.12 -29.68
C ARG A 320 0.10 6.81 -28.86
N THR A 321 -0.03 8.12 -28.64
CA THR A 321 0.97 8.89 -27.87
C THR A 321 0.33 9.48 -26.62
N ARG A 322 1.05 9.39 -25.50
CA ARG A 322 0.64 9.89 -24.18
C ARG A 322 1.16 11.31 -23.97
N LEU A 323 0.27 12.29 -23.75
CA LEU A 323 0.66 13.70 -23.61
C LEU A 323 0.60 14.27 -22.19
N SER A 324 -0.08 13.62 -21.23
CA SER A 324 -0.23 14.20 -19.88
C SER A 324 0.70 13.54 -18.84
N ASN A 325 1.52 14.40 -18.22
CA ASN A 325 2.30 14.14 -17.01
C ASN A 325 1.66 14.77 -15.77
N GLU A 326 0.46 15.35 -15.90
CA GLU A 326 -0.24 15.98 -14.78
C GLU A 326 -0.80 14.91 -13.83
N LEU A 327 -0.37 15.02 -12.57
CA LEU A 327 -0.81 14.21 -11.42
C LEU A 327 -1.99 14.84 -10.72
#